data_AF-A0A7Y8SQG2-F1
#
_entry.id   AF-A0A7Y8SQG2-F1
#
_cell.length_a   1.000
_cell.length_b   1.000
_cell.length_c   1.000
_cell.angle_alpha   90.00
_cell.angle_beta   90.00
_cell.angle_gamma   90.00
#
_symmetry.space_group_name_H-M   'P 1'
#
loop_
_entity.id
_entity.type
_entity.pdbx_description
1 polymer ?
#
loop_
_entity_poly.entity_id
_entity_poly.type
_entity_poly.pdbx_seq_one_letter_code
_entity_poly.pdbx_strand_id
1 'polypeptide(L)'
;MTRQPKPRHKITLDAARKGAAAPKMRKALTKALHLMVFEALTRREAAEKAGMTDEALRQALKRPHVVALERDLQAARVNRWGDKALGEIYALATSATSEAVRLDASKFLAALAGYVPTAKSEHRQTVTHRVERTVILQQVAQPRDITLHPALAGQVRTPDVVSVPAGEAEEEPVSG
;
A
#
# COMPACT_ATOMS: atom_id res chain seq x y z
N MET A 1 13.18 49.30 57.45
CA MET A 1 11.97 49.15 56.60
C MET A 1 11.99 47.78 55.93
N THR A 2 11.37 46.79 56.56
CA THR A 2 11.40 45.39 56.10
C THR A 2 10.25 45.15 55.13
N ARG A 3 10.55 44.92 53.84
CA ARG A 3 9.52 44.62 52.83
C ARG A 3 9.00 43.19 53.04
N GLN A 4 7.75 43.07 53.46
CA GLN A 4 7.05 41.79 53.54
C GLN A 4 6.95 41.15 52.14
N PRO A 5 7.29 39.85 51.98
CA PRO A 5 7.18 39.16 50.70
C PRO A 5 5.71 38.94 50.34
N LYS A 6 5.35 39.31 49.10
CA LYS A 6 4.00 39.15 48.54
C LYS A 6 3.61 37.66 48.51
N PRO A 7 2.41 37.27 48.99
CA PRO A 7 1.99 35.87 48.99
C PRO A 7 1.88 35.35 47.56
N ARG A 8 2.59 34.25 47.27
CA ARG A 8 2.46 33.49 46.02
C ARG A 8 1.14 32.72 46.07
N HIS A 9 0.16 33.13 45.26
CA HIS A 9 -1.05 32.33 45.06
C HIS A 9 -0.66 30.95 44.53
N LYS A 10 -0.84 29.92 45.36
CA LYS A 10 -0.77 28.52 44.95
C LYS A 10 -2.01 28.24 44.10
N ILE A 11 -1.83 28.20 42.77
CA ILE A 11 -2.87 27.69 41.88
C ILE A 11 -2.97 26.20 42.17
N THR A 12 -4.04 25.78 42.85
CA THR A 12 -4.35 24.38 43.11
C THR A 12 -4.73 23.70 41.80
N LEU A 13 -4.15 22.53 41.53
CA LEU A 13 -4.38 21.73 40.31
C LEU A 13 -5.87 21.39 40.09
N ASP A 14 -6.67 21.38 41.16
CA ASP A 14 -8.07 20.96 41.12
C ASP A 14 -9.02 21.99 40.51
N ALA A 15 -8.61 23.27 40.42
CA ALA A 15 -9.39 24.29 39.71
C ALA A 15 -9.32 24.14 38.17
N ALA A 16 -8.35 23.38 37.64
CA ALA A 16 -8.11 23.23 36.20
C ALA A 16 -9.07 22.24 35.50
N ARG A 17 -9.85 21.45 36.24
CA ARG A 17 -10.77 20.44 35.67
C ARG A 17 -12.19 20.96 35.41
N LYS A 18 -12.49 22.22 35.75
CA LYS A 18 -13.83 22.80 35.57
C LYS A 18 -13.96 23.44 34.19
N GLY A 19 -14.28 22.62 33.18
CA GLY A 19 -14.86 23.06 31.91
C GLY A 19 -14.08 24.13 31.14
N ALA A 20 -12.75 24.08 31.13
CA ALA A 20 -11.97 24.95 30.27
C ALA A 20 -12.38 24.70 28.82
N ALA A 21 -13.08 25.67 28.23
CA ALA A 21 -13.50 25.62 26.84
C ALA A 21 -12.30 25.26 25.96
N ALA A 22 -12.51 24.31 25.04
CA ALA A 22 -11.45 23.87 24.13
C ALA A 22 -10.75 25.10 23.53
N PRO A 23 -9.40 25.14 23.52
CA PRO A 23 -8.66 26.32 23.10
C PRO A 23 -9.10 26.70 21.69
N LYS A 24 -9.75 27.87 21.56
CA LYS A 24 -10.29 28.34 20.28
C LYS A 24 -9.12 28.64 19.36
N MET A 25 -8.98 27.84 18.31
CA MET A 25 -7.89 27.98 17.38
C MET A 25 -8.07 29.24 16.51
N ARG A 26 -6.97 29.92 16.19
CA ARG A 26 -7.00 31.09 15.31
C ARG A 26 -7.36 30.64 13.89
N LYS A 27 -8.28 31.37 13.22
CA LYS A 27 -8.74 31.06 11.85
C LYS A 27 -7.58 30.96 10.84
N ALA A 28 -6.56 31.80 10.97
CA ALA A 28 -5.38 31.77 10.11
C ALA A 28 -4.60 30.44 10.23
N LEU A 29 -4.47 29.89 11.44
CA LEU A 29 -3.81 28.60 11.66
C LEU A 29 -4.61 27.46 11.03
N THR A 30 -5.94 27.46 11.20
CA THR A 30 -6.82 26.48 10.53
C THR A 30 -6.64 26.55 9.02
N LYS A 31 -6.65 27.77 8.45
CA LYS A 31 -6.48 27.98 7.00
C LYS A 31 -5.13 27.43 6.53
N ALA A 32 -4.03 27.73 7.23
CA ALA A 32 -2.71 27.22 6.87
C ALA A 32 -2.65 25.68 6.84
N LEU A 33 -3.21 25.02 7.87
CA LEU A 33 -3.27 23.55 7.91
C LEU A 33 -4.10 22.97 6.76
N HIS A 34 -5.24 23.59 6.43
CA HIS A 34 -6.04 23.18 5.28
C HIS A 34 -5.26 23.28 3.97
N LEU A 35 -4.53 24.37 3.76
CA LEU A 35 -3.70 24.56 2.57
C LEU A 35 -2.58 23.51 2.47
N MET A 36 -1.91 23.22 3.59
CA MET A 36 -0.87 22.18 3.63
C MET A 36 -1.46 20.79 3.30
N VAL A 37 -2.60 20.45 3.90
CA VAL A 37 -3.17 19.11 3.76
C VAL A 37 -3.85 18.92 2.41
N PHE A 38 -4.71 19.84 1.96
CA PHE A 38 -5.52 19.63 0.76
C PHE A 38 -4.87 20.14 -0.53
N GLU A 39 -4.08 21.22 -0.46
CA GLU A 39 -3.40 21.78 -1.63
C GLU A 39 -1.94 21.33 -1.73
N ALA A 40 -1.45 20.54 -0.77
CA ALA A 40 -0.07 20.04 -0.71
C ALA A 40 1.00 21.16 -0.74
N LEU A 41 0.64 22.36 -0.26
CA LEU A 41 1.59 23.48 -0.21
C LEU A 41 2.65 23.26 0.87
N THR A 42 3.83 23.82 0.64
CA THR A 42 4.87 23.85 1.66
C THR A 42 4.42 24.69 2.87
N ARG A 43 4.99 24.43 4.06
CA ARG A 43 4.68 25.19 5.28
C ARG A 43 4.81 26.70 5.09
N ARG A 44 5.86 27.13 4.37
CA ARG A 44 6.15 28.55 4.10
C ARG A 44 5.05 29.19 3.24
N GLU A 45 4.69 28.56 2.12
CA GLU A 45 3.64 29.07 1.22
C GLU A 45 2.27 29.08 1.89
N ALA A 46 1.96 28.03 2.66
CA ALA A 46 0.71 27.95 3.41
C ALA A 46 0.63 29.05 4.48
N ALA A 47 1.73 29.35 5.18
CA ALA A 47 1.80 30.45 6.13
C ALA A 47 1.56 31.80 5.45
N GLU A 48 2.22 32.04 4.32
CA GLU A 48 2.09 33.26 3.52
C GLU A 48 0.64 33.47 3.05
N LYS A 49 0.03 32.45 2.41
CA LYS A 49 -1.38 32.50 1.98
C LYS A 49 -2.38 32.60 3.13
N ALA A 50 -2.00 32.16 4.33
CA ALA A 50 -2.79 32.30 5.54
C ALA A 50 -2.60 33.64 6.26
N GLY A 51 -1.67 34.48 5.81
CA GLY A 51 -1.37 35.77 6.41
C GLY A 51 -0.64 35.65 7.76
N MET A 52 0.23 34.65 7.90
CA MET A 52 1.09 34.49 9.09
C MET A 52 2.54 34.20 8.72
N THR A 53 3.45 34.36 9.67
CA THR A 53 4.88 34.06 9.46
C THR A 53 5.14 32.56 9.51
N ASP A 54 6.11 32.07 8.72
CA ASP A 54 6.52 30.65 8.73
C ASP A 54 6.96 30.19 10.13
N GLU A 55 7.68 31.05 10.86
CA GLU A 55 8.12 30.76 12.22
C GLU A 55 6.93 30.57 13.18
N ALA A 56 5.90 31.41 13.08
CA ALA A 56 4.71 31.28 13.91
C ALA A 56 3.98 29.96 13.62
N LEU A 57 3.86 29.58 12.34
CA LEU A 57 3.28 28.29 11.95
C LEU A 57 4.14 27.11 12.46
N ARG A 58 5.46 27.19 12.32
CA ARG A 58 6.40 26.18 12.83
C ARG A 58 6.27 25.96 14.34
N GLN A 59 6.11 27.03 15.12
CA GLN A 59 5.91 26.90 16.56
C GLN A 59 4.50 26.39 16.89
N ALA A 60 3.49 26.75 16.10
CA ALA A 60 2.13 26.26 16.28
C ALA A 60 2.04 24.74 16.04
N LEU A 61 2.70 24.21 15.01
CA LEU A 61 2.72 22.77 14.69
C LEU A 61 3.31 21.89 15.79
N LYS A 62 4.08 22.45 16.73
CA LYS A 62 4.60 21.68 17.88
C LYS A 62 3.55 21.47 18.98
N ARG A 63 2.41 22.18 18.91
CA ARG A 63 1.39 22.13 19.95
C ARG A 63 0.52 20.88 19.76
N PRO A 64 0.28 20.07 20.81
CA PRO A 64 -0.46 18.80 20.67
C PRO A 64 -1.83 18.92 20.01
N HIS A 65 -2.60 19.96 20.30
CA HIS A 65 -3.92 20.19 19.72
C HIS A 65 -3.87 20.53 18.22
N VAL A 66 -2.78 21.14 17.75
CA VAL A 66 -2.57 21.48 16.34
C VAL A 66 -2.18 20.22 15.56
N VAL A 67 -1.31 19.39 16.13
CA VAL A 67 -0.93 18.08 15.56
C VAL A 67 -2.15 17.16 15.45
N ALA A 68 -2.99 17.12 16.49
CA ALA A 68 -4.23 16.33 16.44
C ALA A 68 -5.12 16.77 15.27
N LEU A 69 -5.35 18.08 15.13
CA LEU A 69 -6.14 18.60 14.02
C LEU A 69 -5.51 18.30 12.65
N GLU A 70 -4.18 18.44 12.51
CA GLU A 70 -3.50 18.10 11.26
C GLU A 70 -3.74 16.64 10.88
N ARG A 71 -3.66 15.72 11.84
CA ARG A 71 -3.97 14.29 11.63
C ARG A 71 -5.41 14.07 11.23
N ASP A 72 -6.35 14.75 11.89
CA ASP A 72 -7.78 14.66 11.55
C ASP A 72 -8.04 15.14 10.12
N LEU A 73 -7.39 16.23 9.69
CA LEU A 73 -7.48 16.73 8.33
C LEU A 73 -6.86 15.76 7.32
N GLN A 74 -5.71 15.15 7.65
CA GLN A 74 -5.09 14.14 6.80
C GLN A 74 -5.99 12.91 6.64
N ALA A 75 -6.59 12.42 7.73
CA ALA A 75 -7.56 11.33 7.69
C ALA A 75 -8.78 11.70 6.83
N ALA A 76 -9.31 12.92 6.99
CA ALA A 76 -10.42 13.42 6.17
C ALA A 76 -10.05 13.49 4.67
N ARG A 77 -8.81 13.88 4.34
CA ARG A 77 -8.31 13.86 2.95
C ARG A 77 -8.28 12.45 2.39
N VAL A 78 -7.71 11.50 3.14
CA VAL A 78 -7.63 10.09 2.72
C VAL A 78 -9.03 9.52 2.51
N ASN A 79 -9.96 9.75 3.44
CA ASN A 79 -11.34 9.29 3.31
C ASN A 79 -12.01 9.87 2.06
N ARG A 80 -11.91 11.19 1.83
CA ARG A 80 -12.49 11.84 0.66
C ARG A 80 -11.92 11.29 -0.66
N TRP A 81 -10.63 11.00 -0.70
CA TRP A 81 -10.00 10.40 -1.88
C TRP A 81 -10.40 8.93 -2.03
N GLY A 82 -10.54 8.20 -0.93
CA GLY A 82 -11.08 6.84 -0.90
C GLY A 82 -12.48 6.78 -1.49
N ASP A 83 -13.37 7.69 -1.09
CA ASP A 83 -14.74 7.78 -1.62
C ASP A 83 -14.75 8.04 -3.12
N LYS A 84 -13.89 8.96 -3.61
CA LYS A 84 -13.75 9.25 -5.04
C LYS A 84 -13.24 8.04 -5.81
N ALA A 85 -12.17 7.41 -5.32
CA ALA A 85 -11.59 6.22 -5.94
C ALA A 85 -12.61 5.07 -5.97
N LEU A 86 -13.38 4.88 -4.90
CA LEU A 86 -14.45 3.88 -4.87
C LEU A 86 -15.54 4.17 -5.90
N GLY A 87 -15.93 5.44 -6.07
CA GLY A 87 -16.85 5.86 -7.13
C GLY A 87 -16.32 5.59 -8.54
N GLU A 88 -15.03 5.83 -8.78
CA GLU A 88 -14.37 5.53 -10.06
C GLU A 88 -14.31 4.01 -10.32
N ILE A 89 -13.99 3.20 -9.30
CA ILE A 89 -14.01 1.74 -9.40
C ILE A 89 -15.42 1.23 -9.71
N TYR A 90 -16.45 1.80 -9.08
CA TYR A 90 -17.84 1.48 -9.39
C TYR A 90 -18.21 1.83 -10.85
N ALA A 91 -17.76 2.98 -11.34
CA ALA A 91 -17.95 3.36 -12.74
C ALA A 91 -17.24 2.39 -13.70
N LEU A 92 -16.01 1.95 -13.37
CA LEU A 92 -15.27 0.96 -14.15
C LEU A 92 -15.99 -0.40 -14.17
N ALA A 93 -16.51 -0.85 -13.03
CA ALA A 93 -17.24 -2.12 -12.94
C ALA A 93 -18.49 -2.14 -13.84
N THR A 94 -19.16 -1.01 -14.00
CA THR A 94 -20.45 -0.90 -14.70
C THR A 94 -20.32 -0.53 -16.18
N SER A 95 -19.36 0.32 -16.53
CA SER A 95 -19.32 0.98 -17.84
C SER A 95 -18.05 0.74 -18.67
N ALA A 96 -17.02 0.09 -18.11
CA ALA A 96 -15.79 -0.15 -18.87
C ALA A 96 -16.03 -1.07 -20.09
N THR A 97 -15.43 -0.74 -21.23
CA THR A 97 -15.54 -1.53 -22.47
C THR A 97 -14.78 -2.85 -22.36
N SER A 98 -13.65 -2.87 -21.64
CA SER A 98 -12.85 -4.08 -21.44
C SER A 98 -13.49 -4.98 -20.39
N GLU A 99 -13.82 -6.22 -20.79
CA GLU A 99 -14.37 -7.23 -19.89
C GLU A 99 -13.44 -7.56 -18.73
N ALA A 100 -12.13 -7.61 -18.97
CA ALA A 100 -11.14 -7.86 -17.94
C ALA A 100 -11.16 -6.76 -16.86
N VAL A 101 -11.22 -5.49 -17.27
CA VAL A 101 -11.28 -4.34 -16.35
C VAL A 101 -12.58 -4.35 -15.53
N ARG A 102 -13.73 -4.62 -16.18
CA ARG A 102 -15.00 -4.77 -15.46
C ARG A 102 -14.95 -5.89 -14.43
N LEU A 103 -14.39 -7.03 -14.82
CA LEU A 103 -14.29 -8.20 -13.96
C LEU A 103 -13.41 -7.90 -12.74
N ASP A 104 -12.25 -7.28 -12.93
CA ASP A 104 -11.34 -6.99 -11.82
C ASP A 104 -11.88 -5.90 -10.89
N ALA A 105 -12.52 -4.85 -11.43
CA ALA A 105 -13.24 -3.87 -10.62
C ALA A 105 -14.38 -4.51 -9.81
N SER A 106 -15.15 -5.42 -10.43
CA SER A 106 -16.22 -6.15 -9.74
C SER A 106 -15.69 -7.08 -8.65
N LYS A 107 -14.56 -7.78 -8.88
CA LYS A 107 -13.90 -8.60 -7.85
C LYS A 107 -13.46 -7.75 -6.66
N PHE A 108 -12.90 -6.57 -6.92
CA PHE A 108 -12.48 -5.66 -5.85
C PHE A 108 -13.66 -5.20 -5.00
N LEU A 109 -14.78 -4.81 -5.63
CA LEU A 109 -16.01 -4.45 -4.91
C LEU A 109 -16.60 -5.63 -4.12
N ALA A 110 -16.59 -6.83 -4.70
CA ALA A 110 -17.03 -8.03 -4.01
C ALA A 110 -16.16 -8.33 -2.78
N ALA A 111 -14.83 -8.20 -2.91
CA ALA A 111 -13.90 -8.35 -1.79
C ALA A 111 -14.16 -7.32 -0.69
N LEU A 112 -14.43 -6.05 -1.03
CA LEU A 112 -14.82 -5.01 -0.06
C LEU A 112 -16.12 -5.35 0.68
N ALA A 113 -17.07 -6.00 0.01
CA ALA A 113 -18.30 -6.49 0.62
C ALA A 113 -18.12 -7.80 1.42
N GLY A 114 -16.89 -8.30 1.54
CA GLY A 114 -16.57 -9.52 2.29
C GLY A 114 -16.77 -10.82 1.50
N TYR A 115 -17.06 -10.75 0.20
CA TYR A 115 -17.06 -11.94 -0.65
C TYR A 115 -15.63 -12.36 -0.94
N VAL A 116 -15.17 -13.38 -0.24
CA VAL A 116 -13.90 -14.05 -0.54
C VAL A 116 -14.18 -15.05 -1.68
N PRO A 117 -13.60 -14.87 -2.88
CA PRO A 117 -13.67 -15.92 -3.89
C PRO A 117 -13.07 -17.18 -3.26
N THR A 118 -13.87 -18.24 -3.16
CA THR A 118 -13.40 -19.52 -2.66
C THR A 118 -12.20 -19.90 -3.53
N ALA A 119 -11.04 -20.07 -2.87
CA ALA A 119 -9.81 -20.48 -3.55
C ALA A 119 -10.19 -21.64 -4.46
N LYS A 120 -9.84 -21.52 -5.76
CA LYS A 120 -10.18 -22.49 -6.79
C LYS A 120 -10.02 -23.87 -6.18
N SER A 121 -11.12 -24.59 -5.97
CA SER A 121 -11.00 -26.01 -5.72
C SER A 121 -10.29 -26.52 -6.96
N GLU A 122 -9.06 -27.00 -6.79
CA GLU A 122 -8.36 -27.74 -7.83
C GLU A 122 -9.17 -29.00 -8.06
N HIS A 123 -10.24 -28.86 -8.84
CA HIS A 123 -10.95 -29.98 -9.40
C HIS A 123 -10.01 -30.53 -10.46
N ARG A 124 -9.04 -31.31 -9.98
CA ARG A 124 -8.18 -32.16 -10.80
C ARG A 124 -9.10 -33.22 -11.38
N GLN A 125 -9.79 -32.88 -12.47
CA GLN A 125 -10.47 -33.85 -13.28
C GLN A 125 -9.39 -34.72 -13.91
N THR A 126 -9.16 -35.87 -13.27
CA THR A 126 -8.34 -36.93 -13.83
C THR A 126 -9.16 -37.56 -14.95
N VAL A 127 -9.05 -37.03 -16.16
CA VAL A 127 -9.64 -37.64 -17.35
C VAL A 127 -8.77 -38.83 -17.73
N THR A 128 -9.12 -40.00 -17.20
CA THR A 128 -8.45 -41.26 -17.55
C THR A 128 -8.90 -41.66 -18.96
N HIS A 129 -8.14 -41.25 -19.97
CA HIS A 129 -8.31 -41.81 -21.31
C HIS A 129 -7.88 -43.28 -21.30
N ARG A 130 -8.85 -44.20 -21.29
CA ARG A 130 -8.61 -45.62 -21.61
C ARG A 130 -8.27 -45.72 -23.09
N VAL A 131 -6.99 -45.53 -23.42
CA VAL A 131 -6.50 -45.78 -24.77
C VAL A 131 -6.26 -47.28 -24.89
N GLU A 132 -7.17 -47.99 -25.57
CA GLU A 132 -6.92 -49.35 -26.02
C GLU A 132 -5.88 -49.30 -27.14
N ARG A 133 -4.59 -49.33 -26.76
CA ARG A 133 -3.50 -49.48 -27.72
C ARG A 133 -3.34 -50.96 -28.05
N THR A 134 -3.76 -51.35 -29.25
CA THR A 134 -3.35 -52.61 -29.88
C THR A 134 -1.86 -52.51 -30.20
N VAL A 135 -1.01 -53.17 -29.42
CA VAL A 135 0.43 -53.27 -29.70
C VAL A 135 0.63 -54.43 -30.66
N ILE A 136 0.94 -54.14 -31.93
CA ILE A 136 1.42 -55.15 -32.87
C ILE A 136 2.90 -55.39 -32.55
N LEU A 137 3.20 -56.53 -31.94
CA LEU A 137 4.58 -56.97 -31.67
C LEU A 137 5.20 -57.50 -32.96
N GLN A 138 6.07 -56.71 -33.59
CA GLN A 138 6.94 -57.19 -34.65
C GLN A 138 8.19 -57.81 -33.98
N GLN A 139 8.22 -59.12 -33.85
CA GLN A 139 9.41 -59.85 -33.41
C GLN A 139 10.51 -59.70 -34.46
N VAL A 140 11.51 -58.87 -34.15
CA VAL A 140 12.80 -58.90 -34.85
C VAL A 140 13.69 -59.86 -34.07
N ALA A 141 13.91 -61.06 -34.63
CA ALA A 141 14.88 -62.00 -34.12
C ALA A 141 16.29 -61.42 -34.32
N GLN A 142 17.02 -61.20 -33.22
CA GLN A 142 18.46 -61.01 -33.27
C GLN A 142 19.13 -62.16 -32.49
N PRO A 143 20.08 -62.88 -33.11
CA PRO A 143 20.88 -63.88 -32.42
C PRO A 143 21.84 -63.23 -31.42
N ARG A 144 22.09 -63.98 -30.36
CA ARG A 144 22.85 -63.62 -29.16
C ARG A 144 24.31 -63.31 -29.49
N ASP A 145 24.88 -62.37 -28.74
CA ASP A 145 26.11 -62.67 -27.99
C ASP A 145 26.09 -61.96 -26.63
N ILE A 146 26.33 -62.76 -25.61
CA ILE A 146 26.33 -62.38 -24.19
C ILE A 146 27.77 -62.07 -23.81
N THR A 147 28.04 -60.87 -23.32
CA THR A 147 29.09 -60.68 -22.31
C THR A 147 28.67 -59.56 -21.36
N LEU A 148 28.43 -59.94 -20.11
CA LEU A 148 28.05 -59.07 -19.01
C LEU A 148 29.26 -58.26 -18.55
N HIS A 149 29.13 -56.94 -18.47
CA HIS A 149 30.03 -56.09 -17.68
C HIS A 149 29.28 -55.47 -16.50
N PRO A 150 29.64 -55.77 -15.24
CA PRO A 150 29.05 -55.16 -14.06
C PRO A 150 29.87 -53.94 -13.63
N ALA A 151 29.32 -52.74 -13.77
CA ALA A 151 29.75 -51.57 -13.00
C ALA A 151 28.66 -50.48 -13.05
N LEU A 152 27.64 -50.67 -12.21
CA LEU A 152 26.83 -49.57 -11.69
C LEU A 152 27.66 -48.77 -10.69
N ALA A 153 27.89 -47.48 -10.92
CA ALA A 153 28.05 -46.49 -9.85
C ALA A 153 27.98 -45.06 -10.39
N GLY A 154 26.83 -44.41 -10.17
CA GLY A 154 26.73 -43.00 -9.81
C GLY A 154 27.23 -41.93 -10.79
N GLN A 155 26.31 -41.35 -11.55
CA GLN A 155 26.40 -39.92 -11.91
C GLN A 155 25.09 -39.23 -11.57
N VAL A 156 25.04 -38.62 -10.38
CA VAL A 156 24.07 -37.57 -10.05
C VAL A 156 24.52 -36.32 -10.80
N ARG A 157 23.77 -35.92 -11.83
CA ARG A 157 23.95 -34.61 -12.47
C ARG A 157 23.16 -33.58 -11.67
N THR A 158 23.85 -32.62 -11.05
CA THR A 158 23.24 -31.38 -10.55
C THR A 158 22.85 -30.50 -11.75
N PRO A 159 21.69 -29.82 -11.73
CA PRO A 159 21.32 -28.89 -12.79
C PRO A 159 22.16 -27.61 -12.74
N ASP A 160 22.61 -27.17 -13.91
CA ASP A 160 23.36 -25.92 -14.13
C ASP A 160 22.54 -24.69 -13.71
N VAL A 161 23.11 -23.87 -12.84
CA VAL A 161 22.60 -22.53 -12.51
C VAL A 161 23.05 -21.58 -13.62
N VAL A 162 22.13 -21.22 -14.52
CA VAL A 162 22.34 -20.16 -15.50
C VAL A 162 22.34 -18.82 -14.77
N SER A 163 23.52 -18.19 -14.69
CA SER A 163 23.67 -16.81 -14.22
C SER A 163 23.21 -15.85 -15.32
N VAL A 164 22.20 -15.03 -15.01
CA VAL A 164 21.73 -13.95 -15.89
C VAL A 164 22.61 -12.72 -15.65
N PRO A 165 23.27 -12.16 -16.67
CA PRO A 165 24.06 -10.94 -16.51
C PRO A 165 23.17 -9.72 -16.27
N ALA A 166 23.63 -8.85 -15.37
CA ALA A 166 23.02 -7.57 -15.04
C ALA A 166 23.05 -6.66 -16.28
N GLY A 167 21.87 -6.23 -16.73
CA GLY A 167 21.72 -5.24 -17.80
C GLY A 167 22.16 -3.86 -17.31
N GLU A 168 23.13 -3.31 -18.04
CA GLU A 168 23.67 -1.96 -17.87
C GLU A 168 22.62 -0.91 -18.21
N ALA A 169 22.59 0.15 -17.41
CA ALA A 169 21.74 1.31 -17.60
C ALA A 169 22.36 2.22 -18.66
N GLU A 170 21.68 2.40 -19.79
CA GLU A 170 21.99 3.47 -20.74
C GLU A 170 21.35 4.78 -20.27
N GLU A 171 22.21 5.74 -19.94
CA GLU A 171 21.88 7.16 -19.77
C GLU A 171 21.59 7.78 -21.14
N GLU A 172 20.37 8.26 -21.36
CA GLU A 172 20.10 9.16 -22.48
C GLU A 172 20.40 10.62 -22.09
N PRO A 173 21.16 11.37 -22.92
CA PRO A 173 21.43 12.77 -22.68
C PRO A 173 20.23 13.65 -23.09
N VAL A 174 19.86 14.54 -22.16
CA VAL A 174 18.95 15.67 -22.40
C VAL A 174 19.51 16.58 -23.50
N SER A 175 18.72 16.84 -24.52
CA SER A 175 18.94 17.90 -25.51
C SER A 175 17.60 18.57 -25.83
N GLY A 176 17.53 19.90 -25.62
CA GLY A 176 16.43 20.77 -26.06
C GLY A 176 15.88 21.66 -24.96
#